data_AF-A0A958FIR9-F1
#
_entry.id   AF-A0A958FIR9-F1
#
_cell.length_a   1.000
_cell.length_b   1.000
_cell.length_c   1.000
_cell.angle_alpha   90.00
_cell.angle_beta   90.00
_cell.angle_gamma   90.00
#
_symmetry.space_group_name_H-M   'P 1'
#
loop_
_entity.id
_entity.type
_entity.pdbx_description
1 polymer ?
#
loop_
_entity_poly.entity_id
_entity_poly.type
_entity_poly.pdbx_seq_one_letter_code
_entity_poly.pdbx_strand_id
1 'polypeptide(L)' 'PLRFDCGRDDHLLLETNRQLQHWCREQGIPHRYEEFPGGHDWRYWHARIKDTLHFFNSLLTNR' A
#
# COMPACT_ATOMS: atom_id res chain seq x y z
N PRO A 1 2.09 5.95 -11.54
CA PRO A 1 1.70 4.62 -11.00
C PRO A 1 1.70 4.70 -9.47
N LEU A 2 0.59 4.30 -8.82
CA LEU A 2 0.38 4.46 -7.38
C LEU A 2 0.41 3.09 -6.67
N ARG A 3 1.09 3.02 -5.53
CA ARG A 3 1.07 1.89 -4.60
C ARG A 3 0.96 2.40 -3.16
N PHE A 4 0.15 1.74 -2.35
CA PHE A 4 0.13 1.89 -0.90
C PHE A 4 -0.29 0.57 -0.24
N ASP A 5 0.06 0.37 1.03
CA ASP A 5 -0.32 -0.81 1.80
C ASP A 5 -0.58 -0.43 3.26
N CYS A 6 -1.36 -1.26 3.97
CA CYS A 6 -1.71 -1.02 5.36
C CYS A 6 -1.72 -2.31 6.20
N GLY A 7 -1.39 -2.18 7.48
CA GLY A 7 -1.45 -3.27 8.44
C GLY A 7 -2.90 -3.59 8.83
N ARG A 8 -3.27 -4.88 8.85
CA ARG A 8 -4.62 -5.33 9.26
C ARG A 8 -4.92 -5.06 10.73
N ASP A 9 -3.89 -4.83 11.53
CA ASP A 9 -3.99 -4.50 12.95
C ASP A 9 -3.75 -2.98 13.18
N ASP A 10 -3.63 -2.18 12.10
CA ASP A 10 -3.55 -0.71 12.18
C ASP A 10 -4.96 -0.13 12.37
N HIS A 11 -5.42 -0.15 13.61
CA HIS A 11 -6.74 0.39 13.99
C HIS A 11 -6.89 1.89 13.73
N LEU A 12 -5.79 2.62 13.50
CA LEU A 12 -5.82 4.06 13.23
C LEU A 12 -6.13 4.35 11.76
N LEU A 13 -5.58 3.55 10.84
CA LEU A 13 -5.57 3.90 9.42
C LEU A 13 -6.15 2.84 8.48
N LEU A 14 -6.49 1.64 8.94
CA LEU A 14 -6.99 0.57 8.07
C LEU A 14 -8.25 0.98 7.30
N GLU A 15 -9.27 1.48 7.99
CA GLU A 15 -10.53 1.87 7.35
C GLU A 15 -10.35 3.06 6.40
N THR A 16 -9.53 4.05 6.77
CA THR A 16 -9.23 5.18 5.90
C THR A 16 -8.48 4.74 4.63
N ASN A 17 -7.56 3.78 4.73
CA ASN A 17 -6.88 3.22 3.55
C ASN A 17 -7.85 2.44 2.65
N ARG A 18 -8.80 1.69 3.22
CA ARG A 18 -9.88 1.02 2.46
C ARG A 18 -10.80 2.02 1.76
N GLN A 19 -11.11 3.14 2.40
CA GLN A 19 -11.89 4.22 1.79
C GLN A 19 -11.13 4.86 0.61
N LEU A 20 -9.83 5.16 0.79
CA LEU A 20 -8.99 5.67 -0.29
C LEU A 20 -8.94 4.69 -1.46
N GLN A 21 -8.76 3.40 -1.16
CA GLN A 21 -8.78 2.34 -2.15
C GLN A 21 -10.08 2.30 -2.95
N HIS A 22 -11.21 2.39 -2.27
CA HIS A 22 -12.52 2.41 -2.91
C HIS A 22 -12.69 3.63 -3.81
N TRP A 23 -12.36 4.82 -3.29
CA TRP A 23 -12.41 6.06 -4.05
C TRP A 23 -11.52 6.02 -5.30
N CYS A 24 -10.29 5.51 -5.21
CA CYS A 24 -9.42 5.37 -6.38
C CYS A 24 -10.01 4.44 -7.44
N ARG A 25 -10.73 3.37 -7.05
CA ARG A 25 -11.44 2.49 -7.98
C ARG A 25 -12.58 3.22 -8.68
N GLU A 26 -13.40 3.97 -7.92
CA GLU A 26 -14.51 4.76 -8.47
C GLU A 26 -14.03 5.82 -9.47
N GLN A 27 -12.89 6.44 -9.21
CA GLN A 27 -12.29 7.44 -10.10
C GLN A 27 -11.48 6.84 -11.25
N GLY A 28 -11.40 5.51 -11.37
CA GLY A 28 -10.64 4.84 -12.43
C GLY A 28 -9.13 5.09 -12.36
N ILE A 29 -8.59 5.41 -11.17
CA ILE A 29 -7.16 5.69 -10.99
C ILE A 29 -6.43 4.34 -10.86
N PRO A 30 -5.46 3.99 -11.72
CA PRO A 30 -4.71 2.75 -11.59
C PRO A 30 -3.80 2.76 -10.35
N HIS A 31 -4.01 1.83 -9.42
CA HIS A 31 -3.24 1.72 -8.18
C HIS A 31 -3.12 0.26 -7.72
N ARG A 32 -2.13 -0.01 -6.86
CA ARG A 32 -1.99 -1.27 -6.13
C ARG A 32 -2.16 -1.04 -4.64
N TYR A 33 -3.16 -1.68 -4.04
CA TYR A 33 -3.40 -1.69 -2.60
C TYR A 33 -3.36 -3.10 -2.06
N GLU A 34 -2.69 -3.26 -0.93
CA GLU A 34 -2.55 -4.55 -0.24
C GLU A 34 -2.65 -4.36 1.27
N GLU A 35 -3.13 -5.40 1.95
CA GLU A 35 -3.22 -5.45 3.41
C GLU A 35 -2.36 -6.61 3.92
N PHE A 36 -1.57 -6.38 4.97
CA PHE A 36 -0.67 -7.39 5.55
C PHE A 36 -0.82 -7.49 7.08
N PRO A 37 -0.39 -8.59 7.74
CA PRO A 37 -0.32 -8.62 9.21
C PRO A 37 0.56 -7.49 9.77
N GLY A 38 0.20 -6.92 10.93
CA GLY A 38 0.93 -5.84 11.60
C GLY A 38 0.08 -4.59 11.81
N GLY A 39 0.57 -3.68 12.67
CA GLY A 39 -0.13 -2.46 13.05
C GLY A 39 0.60 -1.18 12.64
N HIS A 40 0.34 -0.10 13.37
CA HIS A 40 0.95 1.20 13.13
C HIS A 40 2.36 1.28 13.74
N ASP A 41 3.30 0.49 13.22
CA ASP A 41 4.61 0.32 13.82
C ASP A 41 5.77 0.14 12.82
N TRP A 42 6.98 0.36 13.33
CA TRP A 42 8.22 0.24 12.55
C TRP A 42 8.50 -1.18 12.05
N ARG A 43 8.04 -2.21 12.76
CA ARG A 43 8.26 -3.60 12.34
C ARG A 43 7.47 -3.88 11.06
N TYR A 44 6.23 -3.39 10.97
CA TYR A 44 5.44 -3.41 9.75
C TYR A 44 6.14 -2.63 8.63
N TRP A 45 6.45 -1.33 8.85
CA TRP A 45 7.03 -0.50 7.78
C TRP A 45 8.36 -1.03 7.26
N HIS A 46 9.24 -1.49 8.15
CA HIS A 46 10.53 -2.08 7.78
C HIS A 46 10.34 -3.39 6.98
N ALA A 47 9.30 -4.18 7.28
CA ALA A 47 9.00 -5.38 6.50
C ALA A 47 8.44 -5.03 5.11
N ARG A 48 7.67 -3.94 4.96
CA ARG A 48 6.96 -3.60 3.71
C ARG A 48 7.75 -2.69 2.77
N ILE A 49 8.74 -1.93 3.26
CA ILE A 49 9.53 -1.02 2.42
C ILE A 49 10.17 -1.74 1.22
N LYS A 50 10.60 -2.99 1.38
CA LYS A 50 11.15 -3.82 0.31
C LYS A 50 10.18 -3.99 -0.87
N ASP A 51 8.90 -4.20 -0.60
CA ASP A 51 7.88 -4.41 -1.64
C ASP A 51 7.66 -3.11 -2.43
N THR A 52 7.70 -1.96 -1.76
CA THR A 52 7.64 -0.63 -2.39
C THR A 52 8.87 -0.35 -3.25
N LEU A 53 10.08 -0.72 -2.79
CA LEU A 53 11.29 -0.61 -3.59
C LEU A 53 11.23 -1.51 -4.84
N HIS A 54 10.74 -2.74 -4.71
CA HIS A 54 10.53 -3.63 -5.87
C HIS A 54 9.51 -3.08 -6.86
N PHE A 55 8.43 -2.45 -6.38
CA PHE A 55 7.47 -1.76 -7.23
C PHE A 55 8.12 -0.65 -8.04
N PHE A 56 8.94 0.21 -7.43
CA PHE A 56 9.65 1.25 -8.19
C PHE A 56 10.68 0.65 -9.14
N ASN A 57 11.40 -0.40 -8.74
CA ASN A 57 12.36 -1.07 -9.61
C ASN A 57 11.67 -1.60 -10.89
N SER A 58 10.53 -2.30 -10.77
CA SER A 58 9.83 -2.83 -11.95
C SER A 58 9.34 -1.72 -12.89
N LEU A 59 8.97 -0.55 -12.36
CA LEU A 59 8.59 0.62 -13.16
C LEU A 59 9.76 1.30 -13.87
N LEU A 60 10.98 1.13 -13.36
CA LEU A 60 12.19 1.70 -13.95
C LEU A 60 12.85 0.73 -14.93
N THR A 61 12.75 -0.58 -14.69
CA THR A 61 13.34 -1.61 -15.55
C THR A 61 12.43 -2.08 -16.68
N ASN A 62 11.10 -1.95 -16.53
CA ASN A 62 10.14 -2.27 -17.60
C ASN A 62 9.84 -1.05 -18.49
N ARG A 63 10.79 -0.12 -18.60
CA ARG A 63 10.76 0.99 -19.56
C ARG A 63 11.51 0.62 -20.82
#